data_AF-A0A0F7VI16-F1
#
_entry.id   AF-A0A0F7VI16-F1
#
_cell.length_a   1.000
_cell.length_b   1.000
_cell.length_c   1.000
_cell.angle_alpha   90.00
_cell.angle_beta   90.00
_cell.angle_gamma   90.00
#
_symmetry.space_group_name_H-M   'P 1'
#
loop_
_entity.id
_entity.type
_entity.pdbx_description
1 polymer ?
#
loop_
_entity_poly.entity_id
_entity_poly.type
_entity_poly.pdbx_seq_one_letter_code
_entity_poly.pdbx_strand_id
1 'polypeptide(L)'
;MTRNNSTHFTTQISFPRRDNPALASEKPYVLDYFPGRGIRKTNIEFEVVRNIEVQDLRESSLSFEKNGVGVTQLMTAMEYPDFQDVEKVESCYLQEARDAISGFLGADDVYVIDYNIRRRDATFPSATGSSYDAAQPVVVAHGDYTPRDAYERIKILFEEEAEAKAKQRFQIVKSVCLYPCLSTGG
;
A
#
# COMPACT_ATOMS: atom_id res chain seq x y z
N MET A 1 -6.35 29.57 11.29
CA MET A 1 -5.03 28.89 11.33
C MET A 1 -4.47 28.86 9.92
N THR A 2 -3.40 29.62 9.68
CA THR A 2 -2.66 29.66 8.42
C THR A 2 -2.06 28.27 8.17
N ARG A 3 -2.58 27.53 7.17
CA ARG A 3 -1.90 26.35 6.64
C ARG A 3 -0.52 26.79 6.18
N ASN A 4 0.53 26.20 6.74
CA ASN A 4 1.88 26.46 6.30
C ASN A 4 2.01 25.99 4.85
N ASN A 5 2.26 26.93 3.94
CA ASN A 5 2.05 26.80 2.49
C ASN A 5 3.18 26.05 1.76
N SER A 6 3.93 25.20 2.46
CA SER A 6 4.97 24.39 1.83
C SER A 6 4.34 23.16 1.19
N THR A 7 4.11 23.25 -0.11
CA THR A 7 3.65 22.16 -1.00
C THR A 7 4.68 21.04 -1.19
N HIS A 8 5.83 21.16 -0.53
CA HIS A 8 6.90 20.19 -0.54
C HIS A 8 7.57 20.12 0.83
N PHE A 9 8.01 18.94 1.22
CA PHE A 9 8.86 18.71 2.39
C PHE A 9 9.97 17.73 2.04
N THR A 10 11.04 17.71 2.83
CA THR A 10 12.10 16.72 2.66
C THR A 10 11.95 15.61 3.68
N THR A 11 12.27 14.39 3.27
CA THR A 11 12.24 13.21 4.13
C THR A 11 13.43 12.29 3.86
N GLN A 12 13.46 11.17 4.57
CA GLN A 12 14.35 10.06 4.31
C GLN A 12 13.54 8.79 4.04
N ILE A 13 14.01 7.95 3.11
CA ILE A 13 13.39 6.67 2.77
C ILE A 13 14.46 5.58 2.81
N SER A 14 14.10 4.42 3.34
CA SER A 14 14.97 3.24 3.34
C SER A 14 14.76 2.41 2.09
N PHE A 15 15.85 2.11 1.38
CA PHE A 15 15.89 1.24 0.22
C PHE A 15 16.74 0.00 0.50
N PRO A 16 16.40 -1.18 -0.04
CA PRO A 16 17.28 -2.33 -0.02
C PRO A 16 18.62 -1.99 -0.70
N ARG A 17 19.73 -2.24 -0.02
CA ARG A 17 21.07 -2.04 -0.58
C ARG A 17 21.30 -2.97 -1.75
N ARG A 18 21.64 -2.40 -2.91
CA ARG A 18 21.92 -3.16 -4.13
C ARG A 18 23.20 -4.01 -4.03
N ASP A 19 24.16 -3.56 -3.23
CA ASP A 19 25.48 -4.18 -3.05
C ASP A 19 25.53 -5.15 -1.86
N ASN A 20 24.38 -5.56 -1.31
CA ASN A 20 24.32 -6.48 -0.19
C ASN A 20 24.92 -7.86 -0.56
N PRO A 21 26.09 -8.24 -0.01
CA PRO A 21 26.78 -9.46 -0.41
C PRO A 21 26.02 -10.74 -0.04
N ALA A 22 25.17 -10.70 0.98
CA ALA A 22 24.36 -11.86 1.37
C ALA A 22 23.39 -12.29 0.26
N LEU A 23 22.93 -11.34 -0.56
CA LEU A 23 21.97 -11.60 -1.64
C LEU A 23 22.61 -12.29 -2.86
N ALA A 24 23.94 -12.41 -2.91
CA ALA A 24 24.63 -13.15 -3.95
C ALA A 24 24.48 -14.67 -3.77
N SER A 25 24.33 -15.14 -2.54
CA SER A 25 24.24 -16.57 -2.20
C SER A 25 22.91 -16.98 -1.56
N GLU A 26 22.16 -16.04 -1.02
CA GLU A 26 20.91 -16.30 -0.29
C GLU A 26 19.75 -15.49 -0.87
N LYS A 27 18.55 -16.08 -0.89
CA LYS A 27 17.35 -15.33 -1.28
C LYS A 27 17.02 -14.26 -0.23
N PRO A 28 16.60 -13.06 -0.65
CA PRO A 28 16.17 -12.02 0.28
C PRO A 28 14.95 -12.48 1.09
N TYR A 29 14.93 -12.19 2.39
CA TYR A 29 13.78 -12.45 3.26
C TYR A 29 13.57 -11.36 4.31
N VAL A 30 12.32 -11.18 4.74
CA VAL A 30 11.93 -10.40 5.93
C VAL A 30 10.90 -11.23 6.70
N LEU A 31 11.14 -11.42 7.99
CA LEU A 31 10.27 -12.16 8.91
C LEU A 31 9.54 -11.16 9.79
N ASP A 32 8.22 -11.22 9.74
CA ASP A 32 7.29 -10.40 10.52
C ASP A 32 7.04 -10.96 11.93
N TYR A 33 7.52 -12.17 12.22
CA TYR A 33 7.46 -12.80 13.54
C TYR A 33 8.82 -12.83 14.25
N PHE A 34 8.85 -13.31 15.50
CA PHE A 34 10.10 -13.59 16.23
C PHE A 34 10.63 -14.97 15.81
N PRO A 35 11.77 -15.06 15.09
CA PRO A 35 12.20 -16.32 14.51
C PRO A 35 12.96 -17.24 15.48
N GLY A 36 13.16 -16.81 16.73
CA GLY A 36 14.04 -17.48 17.69
C GLY A 36 15.40 -16.77 17.84
N ARG A 37 16.15 -17.15 18.88
CA ARG A 37 17.45 -16.55 19.16
C ARG A 37 18.47 -16.96 18.09
N GLY A 38 19.26 -16.01 17.61
CA GLY A 38 20.31 -16.24 16.62
C GLY A 38 19.86 -16.23 15.17
N ILE A 39 18.55 -16.23 14.89
CA ILE A 39 18.02 -16.08 13.53
C ILE A 39 17.75 -14.60 13.28
N ARG A 40 18.33 -14.06 12.20
CA ARG A 40 18.05 -12.68 11.78
C ARG A 40 16.62 -12.60 11.26
N LYS A 41 15.93 -11.48 11.51
CA LYS A 41 14.62 -11.21 10.90
C LYS A 41 14.72 -10.91 9.41
N THR A 42 15.89 -10.51 8.92
CA THR A 42 16.13 -10.26 7.51
C THR A 42 17.60 -10.42 7.17
N ASN A 43 17.91 -10.89 5.97
CA ASN A 43 19.25 -10.81 5.38
C ASN A 43 19.40 -9.59 4.44
N ILE A 44 18.40 -8.71 4.38
CA ILE A 44 18.42 -7.48 3.59
C ILE A 44 19.04 -6.37 4.43
N GLU A 45 20.14 -5.81 3.94
CA GLU A 45 20.64 -4.53 4.44
C GLU A 45 19.90 -3.38 3.74
N PHE A 46 19.56 -2.34 4.50
CA PHE A 46 18.89 -1.16 3.99
C PHE A 46 19.82 0.06 4.05
N GLU A 47 19.77 0.90 3.02
CA GLU A 47 20.39 2.22 3.03
C GLU A 47 19.31 3.30 3.21
N VAL A 48 19.64 4.32 4.01
CA VAL A 48 18.76 5.47 4.22
C VAL A 48 19.18 6.57 3.27
N VAL A 49 18.32 6.86 2.28
CA VAL A 49 18.47 7.99 1.38
C VAL A 49 17.78 9.19 2.02
N ARG A 50 18.54 10.26 2.28
CA ARG A 50 18.08 11.48 2.94
C ARG A 50 17.79 12.59 1.94
N ASN A 51 17.12 13.65 2.40
CA ASN A 51 16.81 14.85 1.62
C ASN A 51 15.97 14.55 0.37
N ILE A 52 15.11 13.55 0.43
CA ILE A 52 14.16 13.24 -0.63
C ILE A 52 13.07 14.29 -0.58
N GLU A 53 12.94 15.06 -1.65
CA GLU A 53 11.84 16.00 -1.82
C GLU A 53 10.53 15.24 -2.09
N VAL A 54 9.52 15.52 -1.28
CA VAL A 54 8.17 14.97 -1.42
C VAL A 54 7.25 16.12 -1.74
N GLN A 55 6.48 15.96 -2.82
CA GLN A 55 5.50 16.92 -3.29
C GLN A 55 4.09 16.35 -3.11
N ASP A 56 3.11 17.23 -2.98
CA ASP A 56 1.71 16.83 -2.92
C ASP A 56 1.25 16.25 -4.26
N LEU A 57 0.96 14.95 -4.30
CA LEU A 57 0.51 14.25 -5.50
C LEU A 57 -0.80 14.85 -6.07
N ARG A 58 -1.64 15.47 -5.22
CA ARG A 58 -2.92 16.08 -5.62
C ARG A 58 -2.74 17.33 -6.48
N GLU A 59 -1.60 18.00 -6.32
CA GLU A 59 -1.23 19.19 -7.09
C GLU A 59 -0.32 18.83 -8.28
N SER A 60 -0.04 17.55 -8.49
CA SER A 60 0.87 17.10 -9.54
C SER A 60 0.20 17.07 -10.91
N SER A 61 1.01 17.22 -11.97
CA SER A 61 0.56 17.04 -13.35
C SER A 61 0.71 15.60 -13.83
N LEU A 62 0.88 14.64 -12.92
CA LEU A 62 1.05 13.23 -13.27
C LEU A 62 -0.30 12.65 -13.68
N SER A 63 -0.29 11.77 -14.69
CA SER A 63 -1.48 11.03 -15.09
C SER A 63 -1.25 9.53 -14.95
N PHE A 64 -2.31 8.79 -14.71
CA PHE A 64 -2.21 7.35 -14.52
C PHE A 64 -1.68 6.65 -15.79
N GLU A 65 -2.13 7.08 -16.97
CA GLU A 65 -1.75 6.49 -18.26
C GLU A 65 -0.27 6.67 -18.56
N LYS A 66 0.29 7.83 -18.21
CA LYS A 66 1.69 8.17 -18.50
C LYS A 66 2.64 7.72 -17.41
N ASN A 67 2.22 7.81 -16.15
CA ASN A 67 3.10 7.69 -14.99
C ASN A 67 2.80 6.47 -14.11
N GLY A 68 1.70 5.75 -14.36
CA GLY A 68 1.27 4.62 -13.53
C GLY A 68 0.75 5.02 -12.15
N VAL A 69 0.53 6.32 -11.92
CA VAL A 69 0.03 6.87 -10.66
C VAL A 69 -0.96 7.99 -10.95
N GLY A 70 -2.02 8.05 -10.16
CA GLY A 70 -3.05 9.08 -10.27
C GLY A 70 -3.81 9.25 -8.96
N VAL A 71 -4.62 10.30 -8.89
CA VAL A 71 -5.48 10.60 -7.75
C VAL A 71 -6.90 10.74 -8.25
N THR A 72 -7.83 10.07 -7.59
CA THR A 72 -9.27 10.22 -7.79
C THR A 72 -9.94 10.55 -6.47
N GLN A 73 -11.14 11.13 -6.53
CA GLN A 73 -11.97 11.35 -5.35
C GLN A 73 -12.80 10.12 -5.07
N LEU A 74 -12.77 9.66 -3.81
CA LEU A 74 -13.65 8.63 -3.30
C LEU A 74 -14.68 9.29 -2.41
N MET A 75 -15.94 9.28 -2.84
CA MET A 75 -17.07 9.64 -2.00
C MET A 75 -17.50 8.41 -1.23
N THR A 76 -17.60 8.53 0.09
CA THR A 76 -17.90 7.41 0.98
C THR A 76 -18.97 7.79 1.99
N ALA A 77 -19.86 6.85 2.30
CA ALA A 77 -20.79 6.97 3.41
C ALA A 77 -20.17 6.58 4.76
N MET A 78 -18.95 6.02 4.77
CA MET A 78 -18.30 5.57 6.01
C MET A 78 -17.69 6.73 6.80
N GLU A 79 -17.88 6.67 8.11
CA GLU A 79 -17.17 7.52 9.07
C GLU A 79 -15.92 6.81 9.62
N TYR A 80 -15.01 7.58 10.24
CA TYR A 80 -13.76 7.03 10.78
C TYR A 80 -13.94 5.82 11.72
N PRO A 81 -14.93 5.80 12.65
CA PRO A 81 -15.17 4.64 13.50
C PRO A 81 -15.63 3.39 12.74
N ASP A 82 -16.25 3.55 11.56
CA ASP A 82 -16.75 2.41 10.79
C ASP A 82 -15.61 1.55 10.22
N PHE A 83 -14.39 2.09 10.10
CA PHE A 83 -13.18 1.31 9.72
C PHE A 83 -12.69 0.35 10.83
N GLN A 84 -13.41 0.28 11.94
CA GLN A 84 -13.28 -0.76 12.97
C GLN A 84 -14.14 -1.98 12.66
N ASP A 85 -15.16 -1.81 11.84
CA ASP A 85 -16.14 -2.82 11.49
C ASP A 85 -15.80 -3.41 10.12
N VAL A 86 -15.30 -4.65 10.14
CA VAL A 86 -14.87 -5.36 8.94
C VAL A 86 -16.05 -5.56 7.98
N GLU A 87 -17.24 -5.83 8.49
CA GLU A 87 -18.42 -6.04 7.65
C GLU A 87 -18.79 -4.76 6.90
N LYS A 88 -18.77 -3.61 7.58
CA LYS A 88 -18.99 -2.31 6.91
C LYS A 88 -17.93 -1.99 5.87
N VAL A 89 -16.65 -2.28 6.17
CA VAL A 89 -15.57 -2.07 5.20
C VAL A 89 -15.85 -2.88 3.94
N GLU A 90 -16.21 -4.16 4.08
CA GLU A 90 -16.46 -5.04 2.94
C GLU A 90 -17.75 -4.72 2.18
N SER A 91 -18.84 -4.43 2.90
CA SER A 91 -20.16 -4.22 2.30
C SER A 91 -20.37 -2.82 1.77
N CYS A 92 -19.63 -1.82 2.25
CA CYS A 92 -19.79 -0.41 1.88
C CYS A 92 -18.51 0.13 1.21
N TYR A 93 -17.43 0.31 1.96
CA TYR A 93 -16.27 1.02 1.44
C TYR A 93 -15.56 0.33 0.29
N LEU A 94 -15.42 -1.00 0.31
CA LEU A 94 -14.83 -1.73 -0.81
C LEU A 94 -15.67 -1.63 -2.08
N GLN A 95 -17.00 -1.53 -1.96
CA GLN A 95 -17.89 -1.29 -3.10
C GLN A 95 -17.70 0.12 -3.65
N GLU A 96 -17.72 1.13 -2.79
CA GLU A 96 -17.49 2.53 -3.18
C GLU A 96 -16.12 2.72 -3.83
N ALA A 97 -15.07 2.11 -3.27
CA ALA A 97 -13.72 2.14 -3.81
C ALA A 97 -13.66 1.46 -5.18
N ARG A 98 -14.32 0.31 -5.35
CA ARG A 98 -14.42 -0.38 -6.63
C ARG A 98 -15.05 0.51 -7.69
N ASP A 99 -16.16 1.16 -7.37
CA ASP A 99 -16.90 2.00 -8.30
C ASP A 99 -16.09 3.25 -8.68
N ALA A 100 -15.40 3.87 -7.72
CA ALA A 100 -14.50 5.00 -7.98
C ALA A 100 -13.31 4.61 -8.87
N ILE A 101 -12.72 3.42 -8.64
CA ILE A 101 -11.61 2.90 -9.45
C ILE A 101 -12.09 2.54 -10.86
N SER A 102 -13.24 1.89 -10.98
CA SER A 102 -13.84 1.55 -12.29
C SER A 102 -14.09 2.82 -13.11
N GLY A 103 -14.71 3.85 -12.50
CA GLY A 103 -14.95 5.13 -13.15
C GLY A 103 -13.67 5.88 -13.52
N PHE A 104 -12.64 5.83 -12.66
CA PHE A 104 -11.35 6.48 -12.92
C PHE A 104 -10.57 5.80 -14.07
N LEU A 105 -10.56 4.47 -14.11
CA LEU A 105 -9.80 3.69 -15.09
C LEU A 105 -10.57 3.38 -16.38
N GLY A 106 -11.89 3.59 -16.38
CA GLY A 106 -12.78 3.12 -17.44
C GLY A 106 -12.78 1.59 -17.56
N ALA A 107 -12.70 0.89 -16.41
CA ALA A 107 -12.63 -0.57 -16.38
C ALA A 107 -14.03 -1.19 -16.40
N ASP A 108 -14.22 -2.21 -17.25
CA ASP A 108 -15.48 -2.96 -17.35
C ASP A 108 -15.80 -3.74 -16.06
N ASP A 109 -14.78 -4.35 -15.47
CA ASP A 109 -14.88 -5.09 -14.22
C ASP A 109 -13.75 -4.67 -13.27
N VAL A 110 -14.04 -4.60 -11.96
CA VAL A 110 -13.03 -4.39 -10.91
C VAL A 110 -13.28 -5.37 -9.78
N TYR A 111 -12.23 -6.05 -9.34
CA TYR A 111 -12.27 -7.05 -8.26
C TYR A 111 -11.33 -6.63 -7.15
N VAL A 112 -11.80 -6.70 -5.90
CA VAL A 112 -10.94 -6.48 -4.74
C VAL A 112 -10.18 -7.78 -4.46
N ILE A 113 -8.86 -7.70 -4.59
CA ILE A 113 -7.95 -8.84 -4.49
C ILE A 113 -7.58 -9.11 -3.03
N ASP A 114 -7.16 -8.06 -2.34
CA ASP A 114 -6.87 -8.01 -0.92
C ASP A 114 -7.09 -6.59 -0.43
N TYR A 115 -7.17 -6.44 0.89
CA TYR A 115 -7.15 -5.14 1.54
C TYR A 115 -6.52 -5.28 2.92
N ASN A 116 -5.99 -4.19 3.44
CA ASN A 116 -5.41 -4.15 4.78
C ASN A 116 -5.74 -2.81 5.44
N ILE A 117 -6.25 -2.86 6.67
CA ILE A 117 -6.48 -1.68 7.49
C ILE A 117 -5.24 -1.47 8.35
N ARG A 118 -4.57 -0.33 8.17
CA ARG A 118 -3.37 0.02 8.94
C ARG A 118 -3.67 1.12 9.93
N ARG A 119 -3.22 0.95 11.18
CA ARG A 119 -3.37 1.96 12.23
C ARG A 119 -2.02 2.21 12.87
N ARG A 120 -1.63 3.48 12.86
CA ARG A 120 -0.35 3.90 13.42
C ARG A 120 -0.43 3.88 14.93
N ASP A 121 0.41 3.07 15.56
CA ASP A 121 0.67 3.11 17.00
C ASP A 121 1.44 4.39 17.36
N ALA A 122 1.29 4.87 18.60
CA ALA A 122 1.96 6.07 19.08
C ALA A 122 3.50 5.95 19.05
N THR A 123 4.05 4.74 19.19
CA THR A 123 5.50 4.50 19.17
C THR A 123 6.07 4.33 17.78
N PHE A 124 5.24 4.28 16.73
CA PHE A 124 5.70 4.13 15.35
C PHE A 124 6.67 5.28 14.97
N PRO A 125 7.78 5.01 14.24
CA PRO A 125 8.16 3.75 13.58
C PRO A 125 8.99 2.80 14.46
N SER A 126 9.19 3.11 15.74
CA SER A 126 9.96 2.27 16.65
C SER A 126 9.17 1.02 17.03
N ALA A 127 9.77 -0.14 16.82
CA ALA A 127 9.21 -1.41 17.25
C ALA A 127 9.28 -1.51 18.78
N THR A 128 8.14 -1.76 19.43
CA THR A 128 8.06 -1.98 20.89
C THR A 128 8.46 -3.39 21.31
N GLY A 129 8.65 -4.30 20.34
CA GLY A 129 8.88 -5.72 20.59
C GLY A 129 7.62 -6.51 20.97
N SER A 130 6.46 -5.87 20.98
CA SER A 130 5.15 -6.47 21.26
C SER A 130 4.30 -6.55 19.99
N SER A 131 3.27 -7.41 19.98
CA SER A 131 2.26 -7.43 18.92
C SER A 131 1.40 -6.17 18.97
N TYR A 132 1.01 -5.66 17.80
CA TYR A 132 0.08 -4.54 17.67
C TYR A 132 -1.31 -5.06 17.28
N ASP A 133 -2.36 -4.38 17.74
CA ASP A 133 -3.76 -4.75 17.42
C ASP A 133 -4.10 -4.56 15.93
N ALA A 134 -3.33 -3.74 15.22
CA ALA A 134 -3.46 -3.50 13.80
C ALA A 134 -2.10 -3.42 13.11
N ALA A 135 -2.09 -3.74 11.82
CA ALA A 135 -0.91 -3.63 10.99
C ALA A 135 -0.38 -2.20 10.99
N GLN A 136 0.92 -2.04 11.26
CA GLN A 136 1.57 -0.72 11.25
C GLN A 136 1.81 -0.23 9.81
N PRO A 137 1.95 1.09 9.58
CA PRO A 137 2.40 1.60 8.29
C PRO A 137 3.75 1.01 7.86
N VAL A 138 3.99 0.88 6.56
CA VAL A 138 5.26 0.34 6.04
C VAL A 138 6.22 1.50 5.74
N VAL A 139 7.45 1.43 6.24
CA VAL A 139 8.50 2.46 6.05
C VAL A 139 9.49 2.14 4.92
N VAL A 140 9.33 0.98 4.30
CA VAL A 140 10.22 0.47 3.23
C VAL A 140 9.49 0.53 1.90
N ALA A 141 10.15 1.07 0.88
CA ALA A 141 9.64 1.03 -0.48
C ALA A 141 9.55 -0.44 -0.97
N HIS A 142 8.38 -0.85 -1.43
CA HIS A 142 8.11 -2.20 -1.92
C HIS A 142 7.16 -2.18 -3.12
N GLY A 143 7.28 -3.18 -3.98
CA GLY A 143 6.27 -3.52 -4.98
C GLY A 143 5.55 -4.80 -4.55
N ASP A 144 4.23 -4.87 -4.76
CA ASP A 144 3.42 -5.98 -4.24
C ASP A 144 3.40 -7.19 -5.19
N TYR A 145 3.40 -6.94 -6.50
CA TYR A 145 3.22 -7.98 -7.51
C TYR A 145 4.25 -7.88 -8.63
N THR A 146 4.76 -9.03 -9.05
CA THR A 146 5.41 -9.18 -10.36
C THR A 146 4.37 -9.52 -11.44
N PRO A 147 4.68 -9.39 -12.74
CA PRO A 147 3.77 -9.81 -13.80
C PRO A 147 3.35 -11.28 -13.66
N ARG A 148 4.27 -12.16 -13.22
CA ARG A 148 3.96 -13.57 -12.95
C ARG A 148 2.94 -13.71 -11.83
N ASP A 149 3.14 -13.01 -10.71
CA ASP A 149 2.21 -13.07 -9.58
C ASP A 149 0.82 -12.56 -9.97
N ALA A 150 0.77 -11.56 -10.85
CA ALA A 150 -0.49 -11.05 -11.37
C ALA A 150 -1.26 -12.11 -12.18
N TYR A 151 -0.59 -12.86 -13.05
CA TYR A 151 -1.21 -13.98 -13.79
C TYR A 151 -1.66 -15.11 -12.86
N GLU A 152 -0.86 -15.47 -11.86
CA GLU A 152 -1.27 -16.48 -10.87
C GLU A 152 -2.50 -16.00 -10.09
N ARG A 153 -2.63 -14.70 -9.81
CA ARG A 153 -3.82 -14.18 -9.14
C ARG A 153 -5.07 -14.28 -9.99
N ILE A 154 -4.97 -14.07 -11.31
CA ILE A 154 -6.09 -14.31 -12.24
C ILE A 154 -6.54 -15.77 -12.18
N LYS A 155 -5.59 -16.72 -12.17
CA LYS A 155 -5.93 -18.15 -12.07
C LYS A 155 -6.70 -18.47 -10.80
N ILE A 156 -6.28 -17.89 -9.68
CA ILE A 156 -6.96 -18.10 -8.39
C ILE A 156 -8.35 -17.47 -8.37
N LEU A 157 -8.52 -16.28 -8.94
CA LEU A 157 -9.80 -15.54 -8.88
C LEU A 157 -10.86 -16.09 -9.83
N PHE A 158 -10.46 -16.55 -11.01
CA PHE A 158 -11.37 -16.89 -12.10
C PHE A 158 -11.40 -18.39 -12.43
N GLU A 159 -10.54 -19.20 -11.81
CA GLU A 159 -10.50 -20.66 -11.94
C GLU A 159 -10.60 -21.11 -13.40
N GLU A 160 -11.74 -21.70 -13.81
CA GLU A 160 -11.98 -22.19 -15.17
C GLU A 160 -11.97 -21.06 -16.24
N GLU A 161 -12.35 -19.84 -15.89
CA GLU A 161 -12.39 -18.68 -16.78
C GLU A 161 -11.03 -17.96 -16.88
N ALA A 162 -10.03 -18.37 -16.10
CA ALA A 162 -8.76 -17.67 -15.99
C ALA A 162 -8.04 -17.47 -17.33
N GLU A 163 -8.05 -18.48 -18.20
CA GLU A 163 -7.44 -18.40 -19.54
C GLU A 163 -8.15 -17.39 -20.45
N ALA A 164 -9.47 -17.23 -20.30
CA ALA A 164 -10.22 -16.22 -21.04
C ALA A 164 -9.93 -14.82 -20.51
N LYS A 165 -9.93 -14.64 -19.18
CA LYS A 165 -9.62 -13.35 -18.52
C LYS A 165 -8.17 -12.93 -18.74
N ALA A 166 -7.21 -13.85 -18.72
CA ALA A 166 -5.78 -13.56 -18.94
C ALA A 166 -5.47 -13.10 -20.37
N LYS A 167 -6.33 -13.39 -21.36
CA LYS A 167 -6.23 -12.88 -22.73
C LYS A 167 -6.76 -11.45 -22.89
N GLN A 168 -7.56 -10.98 -21.94
CA GLN A 168 -8.05 -9.61 -21.92
C GLN A 168 -7.00 -8.67 -21.33
N ARG A 169 -7.17 -7.36 -21.55
CA ARG A 169 -6.34 -6.35 -20.87
C ARG A 169 -6.75 -6.29 -19.40
N PHE A 170 -5.83 -6.67 -18.52
CA PHE A 170 -6.02 -6.53 -17.08
C PHE A 170 -4.88 -5.71 -16.46
N GLN A 171 -5.14 -5.17 -15.27
CA GLN A 171 -4.16 -4.45 -14.46
C GLN A 171 -4.39 -4.78 -12.99
N ILE A 172 -3.33 -4.93 -12.22
CA ILE A 172 -3.40 -4.93 -10.76
C ILE A 172 -3.01 -3.53 -10.28
N VAL A 173 -3.93 -2.90 -9.56
CA VAL A 173 -3.76 -1.53 -9.07
C VAL A 173 -3.75 -1.55 -7.54
N LYS A 174 -2.73 -0.94 -6.96
CA LYS A 174 -2.70 -0.64 -5.52
C LYS A 174 -3.40 0.69 -5.29
N SER A 175 -4.44 0.67 -4.47
CA SER A 175 -5.12 1.89 -4.00
C SER A 175 -4.77 2.15 -2.54
N VAL A 176 -4.55 3.43 -2.19
CA VAL A 176 -4.32 3.88 -0.83
C VAL A 176 -5.25 5.05 -0.55
N CYS A 177 -6.11 4.90 0.45
CA CYS A 177 -6.92 5.98 0.96
C CYS A 177 -6.36 6.44 2.31
N LEU A 178 -6.16 7.74 2.45
CA LEU A 178 -5.76 8.36 3.69
C LEU A 178 -6.97 9.08 4.26
N TYR A 179 -7.56 8.52 5.32
CA TYR A 179 -8.48 9.30 6.12
C TYR A 179 -7.68 10.27 6.97
N PRO A 180 -7.94 11.58 6.88
CA PRO A 180 -7.37 12.50 7.84
C PRO A 180 -7.87 12.07 9.22
N CYS A 181 -6.94 11.77 10.12
CA CYS A 181 -7.25 11.78 11.54
C CYS A 181 -7.69 13.21 11.82
N LEU A 182 -9.00 13.43 11.92
CA LEU A 182 -9.52 14.67 12.47
C LEU A 182 -8.91 14.74 13.86
N SER A 183 -7.90 15.59 14.03
CA SER A 183 -7.37 15.92 15.33
C SER A 183 -8.55 16.46 16.13
N THR A 184 -9.13 15.61 16.98
CA THR A 184 -10.02 16.03 18.04
C THR A 184 -9.15 16.85 18.98
N GLY A 185 -9.12 18.16 18.71
CA GLY A 185 -8.56 19.13 19.63
C GLY A 185 -9.37 19.06 20.93
N GLY A 186 -8.73 18.58 21.98
CA GLY A 186 -9.07 18.85 23.38
C GLY A 186 -7.93 19.64 23.99
#